data_AF-A0A9D0XSH6-F1
#
_entry.id   AF-A0A9D0XSH6-F1
#
_cell.length_a   1.000
_cell.length_b   1.000
_cell.length_c   1.000
_cell.angle_alpha   90.00
_cell.angle_beta   90.00
_cell.angle_gamma   90.00
#
_symmetry.space_group_name_H-M   'P 1'
#
loop_
_entity.id
_entity.type
_entity.pdbx_description
1 polymer ?
#
loop_
_entity_poly.entity_id
_entity_poly.type
_entity_poly.pdbx_seq_one_letter_code
_entity_poly.pdbx_strand_id
1 'polypeptide(L)'
;MSKVLRALAIQLFVLMVLAVAVYLFQYLITPPYPMWGLVLIQSVLAALLTVKFGLPSWWRWIQFFIPIGLYAAIVLDVNPWLGLAGFVLLWLVFANASKERVPLYLTNSTTRQAFLELIKQVQSKQSRADVCFMDLGCGLGGNVVFMSQQHGVAQSQGVETAPIPYLIARVFTAFRGGQVFAQDLWKTPLKDCSIVYAFLSTEPMPRLWEKAKSEMRPGSVFVSNSFPVPDLDPSEIWELPDNRQTKLFIYYL
;
A
#
# COMPACT_ATOMS: atom_id res chain seq x y z
N MET A 1 -14.58 -6.24 16.24
CA MET A 1 -14.73 -7.23 15.14
C MET A 1 -14.23 -6.59 13.85
N SER A 2 -13.22 -7.18 13.19
CA SER A 2 -12.69 -6.66 11.91
C SER A 2 -13.75 -6.68 10.82
N LYS A 3 -13.61 -5.84 9.77
CA LYS A 3 -14.54 -5.82 8.63
C LYS A 3 -14.66 -7.20 7.97
N VAL A 4 -13.54 -7.91 7.85
CA VAL A 4 -13.48 -9.28 7.32
C VAL A 4 -14.27 -10.26 8.19
N LEU A 5 -14.11 -10.20 9.51
CA LEU A 5 -14.84 -11.10 10.41
C LEU A 5 -16.35 -10.84 10.39
N ARG A 6 -16.78 -9.56 10.27
CA ARG A 6 -18.19 -9.21 10.03
C ARG A 6 -18.70 -9.79 8.72
N ALA A 7 -17.92 -9.65 7.65
CA ALA A 7 -18.33 -10.16 6.33
C ALA A 7 -18.48 -11.69 6.34
N LEU A 8 -17.54 -12.40 6.96
CA LEU A 8 -17.59 -13.85 7.14
C LEU A 8 -18.82 -14.26 7.97
N ALA A 9 -19.08 -13.57 9.09
CA ALA A 9 -20.24 -13.86 9.94
C ALA A 9 -21.57 -13.71 9.18
N ILE A 10 -21.69 -12.70 8.31
CA ILE A 10 -22.88 -12.52 7.45
C ILE A 10 -23.03 -13.70 6.48
N GLN A 11 -21.96 -14.15 5.84
CA GLN A 11 -22.01 -15.31 4.92
C GLN A 11 -22.43 -16.58 5.65
N LEU A 12 -21.83 -16.85 6.82
CA LEU A 12 -22.15 -18.02 7.63
C LEU A 12 -23.60 -17.99 8.13
N PHE A 13 -24.07 -16.81 8.54
CA PHE A 13 -25.46 -16.62 8.95
C PHE A 13 -26.44 -16.91 7.81
N VAL A 14 -26.21 -16.33 6.62
CA VAL A 14 -27.07 -16.57 5.45
C VAL A 14 -27.02 -18.04 5.02
N LEU A 15 -25.83 -18.65 5.02
CA LEU A 15 -25.68 -20.08 4.71
C LEU A 15 -26.46 -20.95 5.69
N MET A 16 -26.42 -20.64 6.99
CA MET A 16 -27.19 -21.35 8.01
C MET A 16 -28.69 -21.23 7.77
N VAL A 17 -29.19 -20.01 7.51
CA VAL A 17 -30.61 -19.77 7.18
C VAL A 17 -31.01 -20.55 5.93
N LEU A 18 -30.17 -20.56 4.90
CA LEU A 18 -30.43 -21.30 3.66
C LEU A 18 -30.42 -22.82 3.88
N ALA A 19 -29.50 -23.33 4.69
CA ALA A 19 -29.44 -24.75 5.04
C ALA A 19 -30.70 -25.21 5.80
N VAL A 20 -31.15 -24.41 6.77
CA VAL A 20 -32.43 -24.66 7.48
C VAL A 20 -33.61 -24.60 6.51
N ALA A 21 -33.64 -23.61 5.61
CA ALA A 21 -34.69 -23.50 4.60
C ALA A 21 -34.72 -24.74 3.69
N VAL A 22 -33.58 -25.18 3.16
CA VAL A 22 -33.46 -26.40 2.34
C VAL A 22 -33.92 -27.64 3.10
N TYR A 23 -33.54 -27.79 4.37
CA TYR A 23 -33.96 -28.91 5.21
C TYR A 23 -35.47 -28.93 5.46
N LEU A 24 -36.12 -27.77 5.58
CA LEU A 24 -37.58 -27.69 5.76
C LEU A 24 -38.31 -27.81 4.42
N PHE A 25 -37.73 -27.32 3.33
CA PHE A 25 -38.39 -27.25 2.02
C PHE A 25 -38.46 -28.62 1.33
N GLN A 26 -37.67 -29.60 1.77
CA GLN A 26 -37.74 -30.99 1.26
C GLN A 26 -39.10 -31.64 1.46
N TYR A 27 -39.90 -31.16 2.43
CA TYR A 27 -41.28 -31.62 2.64
C TYR A 27 -42.27 -31.06 1.61
N LEU A 28 -41.89 -30.02 0.87
CA LEU A 28 -42.74 -29.36 -0.14
C LEU A 28 -42.30 -29.66 -1.57
N ILE A 29 -40.99 -29.66 -1.82
CA ILE A 29 -40.41 -29.94 -3.15
C ILE A 29 -39.34 -31.01 -2.99
N THR A 30 -39.46 -32.10 -3.75
CA THR A 30 -38.51 -33.21 -3.73
C THR A 30 -37.14 -32.77 -4.25
N PRO A 31 -36.04 -33.03 -3.52
CA PRO A 31 -34.67 -32.76 -3.97
C PRO A 31 -34.27 -33.64 -5.19
N PRO A 32 -33.21 -33.29 -5.95
CA PRO A 32 -32.18 -32.29 -5.64
C PRO A 32 -32.53 -30.85 -6.05
N TYR A 33 -32.12 -29.89 -5.24
CA TYR A 33 -32.19 -28.47 -5.59
C TYR A 33 -30.98 -28.04 -6.44
N PRO A 34 -31.16 -27.14 -7.41
CA PRO A 34 -30.05 -26.65 -8.22
C PRO A 34 -29.06 -25.85 -7.37
N MET A 35 -27.83 -26.34 -7.22
CA MET A 35 -26.78 -25.71 -6.42
C MET A 35 -26.50 -24.26 -6.85
N TRP A 36 -26.48 -23.98 -8.15
CA TRP A 36 -26.30 -22.63 -8.67
C TRP A 36 -27.37 -21.65 -8.16
N GLY A 37 -28.62 -22.12 -7.99
CA GLY A 37 -29.73 -21.32 -7.48
C GLY A 37 -29.57 -21.01 -5.99
N LEU A 38 -29.15 -22.01 -5.21
CA LEU A 38 -28.84 -21.84 -3.78
C LEU A 38 -27.69 -20.85 -3.58
N VAL A 39 -26.62 -20.95 -4.37
CA VAL A 39 -25.48 -20.02 -4.33
C VAL A 39 -25.93 -18.60 -4.67
N LEU A 40 -26.76 -18.42 -5.70
CA LEU A 40 -27.29 -17.11 -6.06
C LEU A 40 -28.12 -16.50 -4.93
N ILE A 41 -28.99 -17.29 -4.29
CA ILE A 41 -29.79 -16.84 -3.13
C ILE A 41 -28.85 -16.42 -1.99
N GLN A 42 -27.84 -17.23 -1.66
CA GLN A 42 -26.85 -16.87 -0.64
C GLN A 42 -26.14 -15.55 -0.98
N SER A 43 -25.67 -15.39 -2.21
CA SER A 43 -24.99 -14.17 -2.67
C SER A 43 -25.87 -12.93 -2.56
N VAL A 44 -27.13 -13.02 -2.98
CA VAL A 44 -28.09 -11.90 -2.90
C VAL A 44 -28.39 -11.55 -1.44
N LEU A 45 -28.73 -12.54 -0.61
CA LEU A 45 -29.07 -12.30 0.79
C LEU A 45 -27.88 -11.72 1.58
N ALA A 46 -26.67 -12.27 1.39
CA ALA A 46 -25.47 -11.75 2.02
C ALA A 46 -25.18 -10.29 1.62
N ALA A 47 -25.32 -9.96 0.33
CA ALA A 47 -25.17 -8.59 -0.16
C ALA A 47 -26.21 -7.64 0.45
N LEU A 48 -27.48 -8.05 0.56
CA LEU A 48 -28.55 -7.24 1.15
C LEU A 48 -28.32 -6.97 2.65
N LEU A 49 -27.83 -7.96 3.40
CA LEU A 49 -27.54 -7.82 4.83
C LEU A 49 -26.25 -7.02 5.11
N THR A 50 -25.34 -6.92 4.14
CA THR A 50 -24.01 -6.29 4.30
C THR A 50 -24.05 -4.94 5.01
N VAL A 51 -24.87 -4.00 4.53
CA VAL A 51 -24.94 -2.64 5.10
C VAL A 51 -25.65 -2.63 6.45
N LYS A 52 -26.67 -3.48 6.63
CA LYS A 52 -27.41 -3.59 7.90
C LYS A 52 -26.51 -4.05 9.05
N PHE A 53 -25.47 -4.82 8.75
CA PHE A 53 -24.47 -5.29 9.71
C PHE A 53 -23.23 -4.36 9.83
N GLY A 54 -23.35 -3.12 9.36
CA GLY A 54 -22.35 -2.07 9.59
C GLY A 54 -21.09 -2.19 8.72
N LEU A 55 -21.19 -2.82 7.55
CA LEU A 55 -20.15 -2.76 6.51
C LEU A 55 -20.46 -1.66 5.47
N PRO A 56 -19.43 -1.01 4.89
CA PRO A 56 -19.62 -0.03 3.83
C PRO A 56 -20.35 -0.59 2.60
N SER A 57 -21.15 0.22 1.90
CA SER A 57 -21.99 -0.22 0.78
C SER A 57 -21.24 -0.94 -0.36
N TRP A 58 -19.97 -0.60 -0.59
CA TRP A 58 -19.16 -1.26 -1.62
C TRP A 58 -18.84 -2.73 -1.30
N TRP A 59 -18.91 -3.14 -0.03
CA TRP A 59 -18.74 -4.55 0.38
C TRP A 59 -19.85 -5.46 -0.16
N ARG A 60 -20.97 -4.91 -0.61
CA ARG A 60 -22.05 -5.69 -1.25
C ARG A 60 -21.54 -6.46 -2.46
N TRP A 61 -20.65 -5.87 -3.25
CA TRP A 61 -20.04 -6.52 -4.41
C TRP A 61 -19.18 -7.71 -3.99
N ILE A 62 -18.35 -7.54 -2.97
CA ILE A 62 -17.53 -8.63 -2.42
C ILE A 62 -18.44 -9.78 -1.95
N GLN A 63 -19.48 -9.44 -1.18
CA GLN A 63 -20.38 -10.43 -0.59
C GLN A 63 -21.23 -11.16 -1.64
N PHE A 64 -21.56 -10.49 -2.75
CA PHE A 64 -22.24 -11.11 -3.87
C PHE A 64 -21.32 -12.04 -4.66
N PHE A 65 -20.11 -11.60 -5.00
CA PHE A 65 -19.23 -12.33 -5.91
C PHE A 65 -18.43 -13.47 -5.24
N ILE A 66 -18.15 -13.41 -3.94
CA ILE A 66 -17.37 -14.49 -3.27
C ILE A 66 -18.04 -15.87 -3.42
N PRO A 67 -19.32 -16.08 -3.05
CA PRO A 67 -19.95 -17.40 -3.16
C PRO A 67 -20.03 -17.88 -4.62
N ILE A 68 -20.32 -16.97 -5.55
CA ILE A 68 -20.36 -17.26 -7.00
C ILE A 68 -18.98 -17.70 -7.49
N GLY A 69 -17.92 -16.97 -7.13
CA GLY A 69 -16.54 -17.29 -7.51
C GLY A 69 -16.09 -18.63 -6.93
N LEU A 70 -16.43 -18.93 -5.68
CA LEU A 70 -16.15 -20.23 -5.05
C LEU A 70 -16.90 -21.37 -5.77
N TYR A 71 -18.18 -21.18 -6.07
CA TYR A 71 -18.96 -22.16 -6.81
C TYR A 71 -18.40 -22.40 -8.22
N ALA A 72 -18.05 -21.33 -8.94
CA ALA A 72 -17.40 -21.43 -10.24
C ALA A 72 -16.07 -22.17 -10.15
N ALA A 73 -15.25 -21.91 -9.13
CA ALA A 73 -13.99 -22.61 -8.91
C ALA A 73 -14.19 -24.11 -8.67
N ILE A 74 -15.25 -24.50 -7.94
CA ILE A 74 -15.61 -25.91 -7.73
C ILE A 74 -16.07 -26.56 -9.05
N VAL A 75 -16.98 -25.92 -9.79
CA VAL A 75 -17.51 -26.46 -11.05
C VAL A 75 -16.43 -26.61 -12.14
N LEU A 76 -15.44 -25.72 -12.14
CA LEU A 76 -14.33 -25.73 -13.08
C LEU A 76 -13.12 -26.55 -12.58
N ASP A 77 -13.26 -27.28 -11.47
CA ASP A 77 -12.18 -28.08 -10.84
C ASP A 77 -10.86 -27.29 -10.67
N VAL A 78 -10.98 -26.01 -10.29
CA VAL A 78 -9.81 -25.14 -10.12
C VAL A 78 -8.98 -25.65 -8.96
N ASN A 79 -7.69 -25.89 -9.22
CA ASN A 79 -6.76 -26.33 -8.20
C ASN A 79 -6.67 -25.29 -7.05
N PRO A 80 -7.01 -25.66 -5.79
CA PRO A 80 -7.00 -24.76 -4.65
C PRO A 80 -5.63 -24.12 -4.40
N TRP A 81 -4.55 -24.80 -4.78
CA TRP A 81 -3.18 -24.28 -4.67
C TRP A 81 -2.97 -23.01 -5.51
N LEU A 82 -3.71 -22.81 -6.59
CA LEU A 82 -3.65 -21.57 -7.38
C LEU A 82 -4.24 -20.38 -6.60
N GLY A 83 -5.34 -20.59 -5.89
CA GLY A 83 -5.94 -19.57 -5.02
C GLY A 83 -5.00 -19.20 -3.87
N LEU A 84 -4.38 -20.21 -3.23
CA LEU A 84 -3.37 -19.99 -2.20
C LEU A 84 -2.14 -19.26 -2.75
N ALA A 85 -1.62 -19.68 -3.91
CA ALA A 85 -0.49 -19.03 -4.55
C ALA A 85 -0.80 -17.57 -4.89
N GLY A 86 -2.00 -17.29 -5.42
CA GLY A 86 -2.46 -15.93 -5.68
C GLY A 86 -2.56 -15.09 -4.40
N PHE A 87 -3.08 -15.66 -3.31
CA PHE A 87 -3.13 -15.00 -2.01
C PHE A 87 -1.72 -14.70 -1.47
N VAL A 88 -0.82 -15.68 -1.49
CA VAL A 88 0.57 -15.52 -1.05
C VAL A 88 1.28 -14.46 -1.89
N LEU A 89 1.10 -14.48 -3.21
CA LEU A 89 1.67 -13.47 -4.10
C LEU A 89 1.18 -12.06 -3.75
N LEU A 90 -0.13 -11.87 -3.60
CA LEU A 90 -0.71 -10.58 -3.19
C LEU A 90 -0.19 -10.15 -1.82
N TRP A 91 -0.10 -11.07 -0.86
CA TRP A 91 0.44 -10.78 0.45
C TRP A 91 1.91 -10.35 0.39
N LEU A 92 2.75 -11.02 -0.41
CA LEU A 92 4.16 -10.66 -0.59
C LEU A 92 4.35 -9.30 -1.28
N VAL A 93 3.39 -8.85 -2.10
CA VAL A 93 3.40 -7.51 -2.72
C VAL A 93 2.90 -6.43 -1.76
N PHE A 94 1.83 -6.71 -1.01
CA PHE A 94 1.10 -5.72 -0.20
C PHE A 94 1.23 -5.93 1.31
N ALA A 95 2.27 -6.64 1.78
CA ALA A 95 2.46 -6.97 3.19
C ALA A 95 2.40 -5.73 4.10
N ASN A 96 2.98 -4.60 3.65
CA ASN A 96 3.04 -3.36 4.43
C ASN A 96 1.67 -2.69 4.59
N ALA A 97 0.77 -2.85 3.62
CA ALA A 97 -0.59 -2.34 3.73
C ALA A 97 -1.34 -2.98 4.91
N SER A 98 -1.03 -4.25 5.22
CA SER A 98 -1.65 -4.98 6.33
C SER A 98 -1.06 -4.65 7.70
N LYS A 99 0.24 -4.35 7.77
CA LYS A 99 0.96 -4.11 9.04
C LYS A 99 1.02 -2.63 9.43
N GLU A 100 1.34 -1.78 8.46
CA GLU A 100 1.68 -0.37 8.68
C GLU A 100 0.65 0.58 8.06
N ARG A 101 -0.37 0.04 7.37
CA ARG A 101 -1.38 0.81 6.61
C ARG A 101 -0.74 1.75 5.60
N VAL A 102 0.32 1.24 4.99
CA VAL A 102 1.07 1.88 3.90
C VAL A 102 0.89 1.04 2.64
N PRO A 103 -0.08 1.40 1.78
CA PRO A 103 -0.17 0.83 0.43
C PRO A 103 1.09 1.09 -0.39
N LEU A 104 1.31 0.26 -1.41
CA LEU A 104 2.37 0.50 -2.38
C LEU A 104 1.99 1.69 -3.27
N TYR A 105 2.58 2.85 -2.99
CA TYR A 105 2.48 4.02 -3.85
C TYR A 105 3.73 4.15 -4.70
N LEU A 106 3.53 4.36 -6.01
CA LEU A 106 4.62 4.53 -6.96
C LEU A 106 4.74 5.99 -7.39
N THR A 107 5.90 6.57 -7.09
CA THR A 107 6.30 7.90 -7.53
C THR A 107 6.38 7.97 -9.05
N ASN A 108 5.82 9.02 -9.65
CA ASN A 108 5.84 9.23 -11.08
C ASN A 108 7.12 9.95 -11.55
N SER A 109 7.30 10.08 -12.86
CA SER A 109 8.46 10.76 -13.44
C SER A 109 8.50 12.25 -13.11
N THR A 110 7.35 12.93 -13.05
CA THR A 110 7.26 14.37 -12.75
C THR A 110 7.80 14.68 -11.35
N THR A 111 7.47 13.87 -10.34
CA THR A 111 8.05 13.97 -9.00
C THR A 111 9.56 13.74 -9.00
N ARG A 112 10.06 12.78 -9.77
CA ARG A 112 11.51 12.55 -9.87
C ARG A 112 12.23 13.75 -10.49
N GLN A 113 11.63 14.40 -11.49
CA GLN A 113 12.18 15.63 -12.05
C GLN A 113 12.24 16.76 -11.01
N ALA A 114 11.25 16.86 -10.12
CA ALA A 114 11.29 17.82 -9.03
C ALA A 114 12.48 17.61 -8.07
N PHE A 115 12.94 16.36 -7.87
CA PHE A 115 14.13 16.12 -7.05
C PHE A 115 15.39 16.80 -7.56
N LEU A 116 15.50 17.08 -8.88
CA LEU A 116 16.63 17.81 -9.44
C LEU A 116 16.71 19.23 -8.88
N GLU A 117 15.56 19.88 -8.69
CA GLU A 117 15.52 21.21 -8.08
C GLU A 117 15.82 21.14 -6.58
N LEU A 118 15.36 20.09 -5.91
CA LEU A 118 15.67 19.84 -4.50
C LEU A 118 17.18 19.64 -4.25
N ILE A 119 17.87 18.92 -5.14
CA ILE A 119 19.33 18.75 -5.11
C ILE A 119 20.01 20.13 -5.13
N LYS A 120 19.66 21.00 -6.09
CA LYS A 120 20.25 22.35 -6.21
C LYS A 120 20.02 23.20 -4.96
N GLN A 121 18.80 23.15 -4.41
CA GLN A 121 18.48 23.90 -3.20
C GLN A 121 19.28 23.41 -1.99
N VAL A 122 19.42 22.10 -1.83
CA VAL A 122 20.21 21.51 -0.74
C VAL A 122 21.69 21.84 -0.89
N GLN A 123 22.26 21.73 -2.08
CA GLN A 123 23.67 22.04 -2.34
C GLN A 123 23.98 23.53 -2.11
N SER A 124 23.10 24.44 -2.58
CA SER A 124 23.30 25.88 -2.39
C SER A 124 23.20 26.29 -0.93
N LYS A 125 22.24 25.76 -0.16
CA LYS A 125 22.04 26.09 1.25
C LYS A 125 23.09 25.48 2.19
N GLN A 126 23.59 24.28 1.90
CA GLN A 126 24.45 23.53 2.83
C GLN A 126 25.95 23.66 2.52
N SER A 127 26.35 24.30 1.42
CA SER A 127 27.73 24.24 0.88
C SER A 127 28.29 22.81 0.82
N ARG A 128 27.40 21.81 0.71
CA ARG A 128 27.77 20.39 0.62
C ARG A 128 27.89 20.03 -0.85
N ALA A 129 29.05 19.50 -1.22
CA ALA A 129 29.27 18.96 -2.56
C ALA A 129 28.35 17.75 -2.83
N ASP A 130 28.10 16.94 -1.79
CA ASP A 130 27.58 15.58 -1.93
C ASP A 130 26.26 15.38 -1.17
N VAL A 131 25.18 15.13 -1.92
CA VAL A 131 23.83 14.83 -1.41
C VAL A 131 23.74 13.35 -1.06
N CYS A 132 23.16 13.06 0.12
CA CYS A 132 22.73 11.73 0.51
C CYS A 132 21.19 11.69 0.54
N PHE A 133 20.62 10.87 -0.34
CA PHE A 133 19.18 10.67 -0.51
C PHE A 133 18.72 9.37 0.13
N MET A 134 17.60 9.41 0.87
CA MET A 134 16.95 8.24 1.46
C MET A 134 15.47 8.20 1.07
N ASP A 135 15.02 7.07 0.52
CA ASP A 135 13.61 6.78 0.23
C ASP A 135 13.04 5.79 1.27
N LEU A 136 12.15 6.27 2.15
CA LEU A 136 11.50 5.48 3.17
C LEU A 136 10.27 4.77 2.59
N GLY A 137 10.31 3.44 2.52
CA GLY A 137 9.31 2.66 1.80
C GLY A 137 9.51 2.75 0.29
N CYS A 138 10.72 2.43 -0.17
CA CYS A 138 11.16 2.72 -1.54
C CYS A 138 10.44 1.92 -2.63
N GLY A 139 9.56 0.97 -2.27
CA GLY A 139 8.76 0.18 -3.19
C GLY A 139 9.64 -0.57 -4.18
N LEU A 140 9.49 -0.25 -5.46
CA LEU A 140 10.26 -0.88 -6.54
C LEU A 140 11.65 -0.25 -6.78
N GLY A 141 12.10 0.67 -5.91
CA GLY A 141 13.43 1.28 -5.96
C GLY A 141 13.63 2.35 -7.05
N GLY A 142 12.58 2.76 -7.74
CA GLY A 142 12.67 3.66 -8.89
C GLY A 142 13.28 5.03 -8.55
N ASN A 143 12.98 5.59 -7.38
CA ASN A 143 13.55 6.86 -6.95
C ASN A 143 15.01 6.71 -6.54
N VAL A 144 15.35 5.60 -5.88
CA VAL A 144 16.72 5.28 -5.46
C VAL A 144 17.63 5.19 -6.68
N VAL A 145 17.22 4.45 -7.70
CA VAL A 145 17.94 4.36 -8.98
C VAL A 145 18.06 5.74 -9.63
N PHE A 146 16.94 6.46 -9.77
CA PHE A 146 16.94 7.78 -10.40
C PHE A 146 17.91 8.74 -9.71
N MET A 147 17.84 8.86 -8.38
CA MET A 147 18.69 9.75 -7.60
C MET A 147 20.16 9.35 -7.66
N SER A 148 20.47 8.06 -7.70
CA SER A 148 21.87 7.57 -7.79
C SER A 148 22.60 8.00 -9.07
N GLN A 149 21.84 8.38 -10.11
CA GLN A 149 22.37 8.78 -11.41
C GLN A 149 22.51 10.30 -11.55
N GLN A 150 22.07 11.07 -10.55
CA GLN A 150 22.09 12.53 -10.62
C GLN A 150 23.43 13.09 -10.19
N HIS A 151 23.87 14.12 -10.90
CA HIS A 151 25.06 14.87 -10.51
C HIS A 151 24.87 15.50 -9.13
N GLY A 152 25.89 15.40 -8.27
CA GLY A 152 25.84 15.91 -6.91
C GLY A 152 25.19 14.98 -5.88
N VAL A 153 24.69 13.80 -6.29
CA VAL A 153 24.20 12.77 -5.36
C VAL A 153 25.29 11.73 -5.14
N ALA A 154 25.94 11.75 -3.98
CA ALA A 154 26.98 10.79 -3.64
C ALA A 154 26.41 9.46 -3.12
N GLN A 155 25.25 9.51 -2.46
CA GLN A 155 24.59 8.32 -1.93
C GLN A 155 23.09 8.40 -2.19
N SER A 156 22.54 7.30 -2.68
CA SER A 156 21.10 7.13 -2.86
C SER A 156 20.71 5.78 -2.29
N GLN A 157 19.91 5.82 -1.24
CA GLN A 157 19.52 4.67 -0.44
C GLN A 157 18.00 4.56 -0.34
N GLY A 158 17.49 3.35 -0.13
CA GLY A 158 16.09 3.13 0.19
C GLY A 158 15.88 1.92 1.08
N VAL A 159 14.77 1.91 1.80
CA VAL A 159 14.39 0.79 2.69
C VAL A 159 12.98 0.32 2.37
N GLU A 160 12.80 -1.00 2.36
CA GLU A 160 11.53 -1.66 2.03
C GLU A 160 11.43 -2.99 2.78
N THR A 161 10.27 -3.26 3.39
CA THR A 161 10.00 -4.48 4.15
C THR A 161 9.14 -5.49 3.37
N ALA A 162 8.45 -5.07 2.31
CA ALA A 162 7.65 -5.93 1.46
C ALA A 162 8.56 -6.81 0.56
N PRO A 163 8.47 -8.15 0.64
CA PRO A 163 9.45 -9.04 -0.01
C PRO A 163 9.59 -8.86 -1.52
N ILE A 164 8.48 -8.78 -2.26
CA ILE A 164 8.53 -8.65 -3.72
C ILE A 164 8.98 -7.25 -4.15
N PRO A 165 8.43 -6.14 -3.62
CA PRO A 165 8.93 -4.80 -3.92
C PRO A 165 10.43 -4.67 -3.63
N TYR A 166 10.88 -5.14 -2.46
CA TYR A 166 12.30 -5.15 -2.12
C TYR A 166 13.15 -5.96 -3.12
N LEU A 167 12.71 -7.16 -3.51
CA LEU A 167 13.46 -7.98 -4.46
C LEU A 167 13.61 -7.28 -5.82
N ILE A 168 12.53 -6.65 -6.32
CA ILE A 168 12.56 -5.87 -7.57
C ILE A 168 13.50 -4.68 -7.42
N ALA A 169 13.39 -3.93 -6.31
CA ALA A 169 14.26 -2.79 -6.03
C ALA A 169 15.74 -3.19 -5.97
N ARG A 170 16.04 -4.34 -5.34
CA ARG A 170 17.40 -4.88 -5.24
C ARG A 170 17.98 -5.23 -6.60
N VAL A 171 17.17 -5.84 -7.47
CA VAL A 171 17.56 -6.14 -8.86
C VAL A 171 17.85 -4.83 -9.61
N PHE A 172 16.94 -3.86 -9.57
CA PHE A 172 17.12 -2.60 -10.31
C PHE A 172 18.32 -1.78 -9.83
N THR A 173 18.52 -1.68 -8.52
CA THR A 173 19.66 -0.95 -7.96
C THR A 173 20.99 -1.65 -8.20
N ALA A 174 21.03 -2.99 -8.18
CA ALA A 174 22.24 -3.74 -8.54
C ALA A 174 22.70 -3.47 -9.97
N PHE A 175 21.78 -3.26 -10.92
CA PHE A 175 22.13 -3.00 -12.33
C PHE A 175 22.30 -1.52 -12.67
N ARG A 176 21.65 -0.61 -11.96
CA ARG A 176 21.54 0.81 -12.36
C ARG A 176 22.09 1.82 -11.36
N GLY A 177 22.52 1.36 -10.19
CA GLY A 177 23.04 2.22 -9.12
C GLY A 177 22.05 2.43 -7.97
N GLY A 178 22.59 2.89 -6.84
CA GLY A 178 21.88 3.04 -5.57
C GLY A 178 21.94 1.78 -4.70
N GLN A 179 21.42 1.88 -3.48
CA GLN A 179 21.43 0.78 -2.50
C GLN A 179 20.05 0.64 -1.86
N VAL A 180 19.55 -0.58 -1.74
CA VAL A 180 18.31 -0.84 -0.99
C VAL A 180 18.50 -1.92 0.06
N PHE A 181 17.82 -1.74 1.18
CA PHE A 181 17.92 -2.62 2.34
C PHE A 181 16.54 -3.16 2.72
N ALA A 182 16.49 -4.45 3.06
CA ALA A 182 15.31 -5.10 3.60
C ALA A 182 15.16 -4.71 5.08
N GLN A 183 14.81 -3.45 5.33
CA GLN A 183 14.85 -2.85 6.67
C GLN A 183 13.58 -2.06 6.96
N ASP A 184 13.19 -2.11 8.23
CA ASP A 184 12.13 -1.27 8.79
C ASP A 184 12.58 0.21 8.79
N LEU A 185 11.78 1.06 8.17
CA LEU A 185 12.03 2.49 8.09
C LEU A 185 12.17 3.15 9.48
N TRP A 186 11.50 2.63 10.51
CA TRP A 186 11.57 3.18 11.87
C TRP A 186 12.93 2.93 12.51
N LYS A 187 13.60 1.84 12.12
CA LYS A 187 14.93 1.44 12.63
C LYS A 187 16.08 1.94 11.74
N THR A 188 15.77 2.65 10.67
CA THR A 188 16.76 3.16 9.73
C THR A 188 17.25 4.53 10.21
N PRO A 189 18.57 4.72 10.44
CA PRO A 189 19.09 6.01 10.89
C PRO A 189 19.04 7.04 9.75
N LEU A 190 18.60 8.28 10.05
CA LEU A 190 18.49 9.35 9.04
C LEU A 190 19.60 10.40 9.10
N LYS A 191 20.48 10.31 10.11
CA LYS A 191 21.47 11.35 10.45
C LYS A 191 22.47 11.73 9.36
N ASP A 192 22.68 10.86 8.38
CA ASP A 192 23.67 11.08 7.33
C ASP A 192 23.02 11.54 6.01
N CYS A 193 21.68 11.58 5.96
CA CYS A 193 20.92 11.96 4.79
C CYS A 193 20.64 13.48 4.78
N SER A 194 20.84 14.11 3.63
CA SER A 194 20.46 15.51 3.41
C SER A 194 19.06 15.65 2.84
N ILE A 195 18.57 14.63 2.13
CA ILE A 195 17.20 14.53 1.63
C ILE A 195 16.60 13.20 2.10
N VAL A 196 15.49 13.26 2.82
CA VAL A 196 14.68 12.09 3.18
C VAL A 196 13.31 12.24 2.54
N TYR A 197 12.89 11.23 1.78
CA TYR A 197 11.63 11.22 1.05
C TYR A 197 10.71 10.10 1.56
N ALA A 198 9.40 10.38 1.62
CA ALA A 198 8.38 9.39 1.96
C ALA A 198 7.14 9.56 1.08
N PHE A 199 6.61 8.44 0.55
CA PHE A 199 5.31 8.38 -0.11
C PHE A 199 4.48 7.22 0.44
N LEU A 200 3.96 7.43 1.66
CA LEU A 200 3.29 6.38 2.43
C LEU A 200 1.80 6.68 2.55
N SER A 201 1.32 7.09 3.72
CA SER A 201 -0.05 7.55 3.93
C SER A 201 -0.05 8.62 5.03
N THR A 202 -1.18 9.25 5.31
CA THR A 202 -1.27 10.28 6.36
C THR A 202 -0.96 9.73 7.76
N GLU A 203 -1.29 8.46 8.02
CA GLU A 203 -1.18 7.85 9.36
C GLU A 203 0.25 7.83 9.93
N PRO A 204 1.32 7.45 9.19
CA PRO A 204 2.69 7.50 9.70
C PRO A 204 3.33 8.90 9.74
N MET A 205 2.75 9.93 9.11
CA MET A 205 3.41 11.23 8.95
C MET A 205 3.78 11.94 10.25
N PRO A 206 2.95 11.98 11.31
CA PRO A 206 3.33 12.60 12.58
C PRO A 206 4.58 11.96 13.19
N ARG A 207 4.63 10.61 13.20
CA ARG A 207 5.76 9.88 13.78
C ARG A 207 7.02 9.99 12.93
N LEU A 208 6.87 10.02 11.60
CA LEU A 208 7.98 10.27 10.69
C LEU A 208 8.56 11.67 10.89
N TRP A 209 7.73 12.67 11.11
CA TRP A 209 8.19 14.02 11.38
C TRP A 209 9.01 14.10 12.68
N GLU A 210 8.56 13.47 13.77
CA GLU A 210 9.34 13.41 15.01
C GLU A 210 10.70 12.69 14.81
N LYS A 211 10.72 11.63 14.01
CA LYS A 211 11.96 10.93 13.65
C LYS A 211 12.88 11.83 12.81
N ALA A 212 12.35 12.54 11.82
CA ALA A 212 13.12 13.46 10.99
C ALA A 212 13.74 14.58 11.85
N LYS A 213 12.95 15.21 12.72
CA LYS A 213 13.42 16.25 13.66
C LYS A 213 14.53 15.79 14.61
N SER A 214 14.40 14.57 15.12
CA SER A 214 15.35 14.05 16.12
C SER A 214 16.64 13.52 15.50
N GLU A 215 16.60 12.99 14.28
CA GLU A 215 17.75 12.31 13.69
C GLU A 215 18.44 13.09 12.58
N MET A 216 17.71 13.89 11.81
CA MET A 216 18.29 14.58 10.65
C MET A 216 19.07 15.83 11.09
N ARG A 217 20.12 16.18 10.34
CA ARG A 217 20.96 17.34 10.67
C ARG A 217 20.24 18.64 10.28
N PRO A 218 20.47 19.75 11.00
CA PRO A 218 20.01 21.07 10.56
C PRO A 218 20.42 21.37 9.11
N GLY A 219 19.52 22.00 8.37
CA GLY A 219 19.62 22.30 6.95
C GLY A 219 19.15 21.18 6.03
N SER A 220 18.96 19.95 6.53
CA SER A 220 18.41 18.84 5.74
C SER A 220 16.92 19.03 5.45
N VAL A 221 16.40 18.21 4.55
CA VAL A 221 15.02 18.32 4.08
C VAL A 221 14.30 16.99 4.15
N PHE A 222 13.13 17.00 4.80
CA PHE A 222 12.16 15.93 4.76
C PHE A 222 11.07 16.27 3.76
N VAL A 223 10.81 15.36 2.82
CA VAL A 223 9.82 15.53 1.76
C VAL A 223 8.76 14.45 1.89
N SER A 224 7.51 14.87 2.11
CA SER A 224 6.36 13.99 2.03
C SER A 224 5.60 14.20 0.73
N ASN A 225 5.37 13.12 -0.01
CA ASN A 225 4.58 13.16 -1.23
C ASN A 225 3.09 12.94 -0.92
N SER A 226 2.24 13.87 -1.35
CA SER A 226 0.77 13.86 -1.31
C SER A 226 0.13 13.82 0.09
N PHE A 227 0.88 13.48 1.14
CA PHE A 227 0.37 13.33 2.50
C PHE A 227 1.07 14.30 3.45
N PRO A 228 0.45 15.44 3.81
CA PRO A 228 1.07 16.37 4.75
C PRO A 228 1.20 15.76 6.14
N VAL A 229 2.14 16.28 6.93
CA VAL A 229 2.13 16.09 8.38
C VAL A 229 0.92 16.84 8.95
N PRO A 230 -0.02 16.17 9.63
CA PRO A 230 -1.18 16.84 10.24
C PRO A 230 -0.77 17.96 11.18
N ASP A 231 -1.54 19.05 11.17
CA ASP A 231 -1.39 20.20 12.07
C ASP A 231 -0.02 20.89 12.03
N LEU A 232 0.73 20.69 10.93
CA LEU A 232 2.03 21.32 10.71
C LEU A 232 2.09 21.95 9.31
N ASP A 233 2.37 23.25 9.28
CA ASP A 233 2.59 23.97 8.03
C ASP A 233 3.95 23.56 7.42
N PRO A 234 3.97 23.10 6.16
CA PRO A 234 5.21 22.82 5.43
C PRO A 234 5.97 24.12 5.15
N SER A 235 7.30 24.02 5.06
CA SER A 235 8.13 25.15 4.66
C SER A 235 7.87 25.58 3.22
N GLU A 236 7.68 24.61 2.33
CA GLU A 236 7.29 24.83 0.94
C GLU A 236 6.28 23.77 0.49
N ILE A 237 5.41 24.14 -0.45
CA ILE A 237 4.51 23.20 -1.14
C ILE A 237 4.80 23.32 -2.62
N TRP A 238 5.22 22.22 -3.24
CA TRP A 238 5.39 22.17 -4.69
C TRP A 238 4.23 21.42 -5.32
N GLU A 239 3.43 22.13 -6.11
CA GLU A 239 2.38 21.52 -6.92
C GLU A 239 2.98 21.09 -8.26
N LEU A 240 2.92 19.80 -8.54
CA LEU A 240 3.54 19.24 -9.72
C LEU A 240 2.54 19.22 -10.89
N PRO A 241 2.99 19.53 -12.12
CA PRO A 241 2.13 19.53 -13.30
C PRO A 241 1.90 18.10 -13.81
N ASP A 242 1.16 17.31 -13.04
CA ASP A 242 0.72 15.97 -13.43
C ASP A 242 -0.80 15.80 -13.29
N ASN A 243 -1.33 14.72 -13.87
CA ASN A 243 -2.77 14.44 -13.84
C ASN A 243 -3.31 14.12 -12.43
N ARG A 244 -2.42 13.82 -11.46
CA ARG A 244 -2.79 13.50 -10.08
C ARG A 244 -2.80 14.74 -9.18
N GLN A 245 -2.39 15.89 -9.71
CA GLN A 245 -2.17 17.12 -8.95
C GLN A 245 -1.28 16.87 -7.73
N THR A 246 -0.21 16.09 -7.94
CA THR A 246 0.69 15.68 -6.86
C THR A 246 1.26 16.92 -6.16
N LYS A 247 1.20 16.92 -4.82
CA LYS A 247 1.83 17.96 -3.99
C LYS A 247 3.00 17.37 -3.22
N LEU A 248 4.14 18.04 -3.26
CA LEU A 248 5.27 17.72 -2.37
C LEU A 248 5.25 18.71 -1.21
N PHE A 249 5.14 18.16 -0.01
CA PHE A 249 5.22 18.90 1.25
C PHE A 249 6.66 18.84 1.73
N ILE A 250 7.33 20.00 1.77
CA ILE A 250 8.75 20.12 2.04
C ILE A 250 8.94 20.74 3.40
N TYR A 251 9.69 20.06 4.26
CA TYR A 251 9.98 20.47 5.63
C TYR A 251 11.50 20.59 5.79
N TYR A 252 12.00 21.80 6.02
CA TYR A 252 13.41 22.01 6.36
C TYR A 252 13.63 21.86 7.86
N LEU A 253 14.78 21.28 8.21
CA LEU A 253 15.22 21.02 9.58
C LEU A 253 16.22 22.07 10.07
#